data_AF-A0AA95ZHW4-F1
#
_entry.id   AF-A0AA95ZHW4-F1
#
_cell.length_a   1.000
_cell.length_b   1.000
_cell.length_c   1.000
_cell.angle_alpha   90.00
_cell.angle_beta   90.00
_cell.angle_gamma   90.00
#
_symmetry.space_group_name_H-M   'P 1'
#
loop_
_entity.id
_entity.type
_entity.pdbx_description
1 polymer ?
#
loop_
_entity_poly.entity_id
_entity_poly.type
_entity_poly.pdbx_seq_one_letter_code
_entity_poly.pdbx_strand_id
1 'polypeptide(L)'
;MEYHQETLDRPTGRLETKSIGNWITITELGAGYGVGPRTTRLVLHHMGVLAQEGQRYRLPRDLVEDGIGLRHDRPKSGHPFDVISPVGQNLIATVWAEAAADYAVKSQRVEHVQMIRDALALFKETRLTPLDTRQETYWVLDHFPNLQHQTLATALEVSPALVSRYVKQRSAKRDALRWRRDKPVRWMSREIKDKILMSGLGGNAPYETTCMSPGERPNDGYITEGLYTPENDQPYQKPNKPGFSVVDLLRYAPTLYRMSPTQRHVRVWQVHKPDQDVDAVVEAGSNRP
;
A
#
# COMPACT_ATOMS: atom_id res chain seq x y z
N MET A 1 3.50 -24.14 -11.42
CA MET A 1 4.66 -24.97 -11.05
C MET A 1 4.12 -26.36 -10.77
N GLU A 2 4.73 -27.42 -11.29
CA GLU A 2 4.27 -28.79 -11.00
C GLU A 2 4.78 -29.19 -9.61
N TYR A 3 3.88 -29.65 -8.74
CA TYR A 3 4.23 -30.08 -7.39
C TYR A 3 4.21 -31.60 -7.32
N HIS A 4 5.21 -32.16 -6.65
CA HIS A 4 5.32 -33.59 -6.43
C HIS A 4 5.21 -33.90 -4.93
N GLN A 5 4.50 -34.98 -4.60
CA GLN A 5 4.50 -35.58 -3.27
C GLN A 5 5.45 -36.76 -3.26
N GLU A 6 6.42 -36.75 -2.36
CA GLU A 6 7.25 -37.91 -2.08
C GLU A 6 6.64 -38.69 -0.91
N THR A 7 6.27 -39.94 -1.16
CA THR A 7 5.76 -40.84 -0.14
C THR A 7 6.72 -42.02 0.00
N LEU A 8 7.21 -42.26 1.21
CA LEU A 8 8.04 -43.44 1.49
C LEU A 8 7.14 -44.68 1.61
N ASP A 9 7.28 -45.59 0.66
CA ASP A 9 6.62 -46.88 0.72
C ASP A 9 7.36 -47.80 1.71
N ARG A 10 6.79 -47.94 2.91
CA ARG A 10 7.41 -48.68 4.03
C ARG A 10 7.79 -50.13 3.72
N PRO A 11 6.96 -50.94 3.03
CA PRO A 11 7.33 -52.32 2.67
C PRO A 11 8.49 -52.40 1.66
N THR A 12 8.58 -51.50 0.68
CA THR A 12 9.64 -51.57 -0.35
C THR A 12 10.87 -50.74 -0.02
N GLY A 13 10.76 -49.80 0.92
CA GLY A 13 11.79 -48.82 1.24
C GLY A 13 12.03 -47.80 0.12
N ARG A 14 11.17 -47.73 -0.90
CA ARG A 14 11.31 -46.82 -2.03
C ARG A 14 10.52 -45.53 -1.80
N LEU A 15 11.09 -44.41 -2.23
CA LEU A 15 10.38 -43.13 -2.33
C LEU A 15 9.60 -43.12 -3.63
N GLU A 16 8.27 -43.06 -3.52
CA GLU A 16 7.39 -42.83 -4.67
C GLU A 16 7.14 -41.32 -4.82
N THR A 17 7.49 -40.78 -5.98
CA THR A 17 7.19 -39.39 -6.35
C THR A 17 5.91 -39.36 -7.19
N LYS A 18 4.82 -38.82 -6.66
CA LYS A 18 3.54 -38.63 -7.37
C LYS A 18 3.33 -37.17 -7.71
N SER A 19 3.02 -36.86 -8.97
CA SER A 19 2.60 -35.51 -9.36
C SER A 19 1.24 -35.20 -8.73
N ILE A 20 1.14 -34.06 -8.05
CA ILE A 20 -0.09 -33.51 -7.47
C ILE A 20 -0.67 -32.43 -8.41
N GLY A 21 -0.14 -32.32 -9.63
CA GLY A 21 -0.54 -31.33 -10.62
C GLY A 21 0.09 -29.95 -10.43
N ASN A 22 -0.45 -28.98 -11.17
CA ASN A 22 0.05 -27.62 -11.22
C ASN A 22 -0.60 -26.78 -10.12
N TRP A 23 0.14 -26.53 -9.05
CA TRP A 23 -0.29 -25.55 -8.06
C TRP A 23 0.30 -24.19 -8.44
N ILE A 24 -0.48 -23.15 -8.18
CA ILE A 24 -0.10 -21.78 -8.49
C ILE A 24 -0.32 -20.90 -7.28
N THR A 25 0.56 -19.93 -7.09
CA THR A 25 0.40 -18.91 -6.06
C THR A 25 -0.79 -18.01 -6.40
N ILE A 26 -1.35 -17.34 -5.38
CA ILE A 26 -2.40 -16.32 -5.58
C ILE A 26 -1.96 -15.24 -6.60
N THR A 27 -0.67 -14.87 -6.57
CA THR A 27 -0.12 -13.88 -7.50
C THR A 27 -0.15 -14.37 -8.94
N GLU A 28 0.27 -15.62 -9.19
CA GLU A 28 0.25 -16.25 -10.51
C GLU A 28 -1.19 -16.46 -11.02
N LEU A 29 -2.10 -16.88 -10.14
CA LEU A 29 -3.53 -16.96 -10.45
C LEU A 29 -4.07 -15.62 -10.96
N GLY A 30 -3.75 -14.52 -10.26
CA GLY A 30 -4.12 -13.17 -10.66
C GLY A 30 -3.59 -12.77 -12.03
N ALA A 31 -2.31 -13.06 -12.28
CA ALA A 31 -1.68 -12.80 -13.57
C ALA A 31 -2.39 -13.55 -14.72
N GLY A 32 -2.87 -14.78 -14.47
CA GLY A 32 -3.68 -15.54 -15.42
C GLY A 32 -4.99 -14.86 -15.82
N TYR A 33 -5.56 -14.03 -14.94
CA TYR A 33 -6.75 -13.21 -15.23
C TYR A 33 -6.42 -11.78 -15.68
N GLY A 34 -5.15 -11.42 -15.83
CA GLY A 34 -4.74 -10.05 -16.15
C GLY A 34 -4.95 -9.05 -15.00
N VAL A 35 -5.09 -9.54 -13.77
CA VAL A 35 -5.39 -8.72 -12.59
C VAL A 35 -4.17 -8.62 -11.68
N GLY A 36 -3.94 -7.42 -11.14
CA GLY A 36 -2.83 -7.16 -10.23
C GLY A 36 -2.97 -7.94 -8.90
N PRO A 37 -1.86 -8.26 -8.21
CA PRO A 37 -1.86 -9.17 -7.06
C PRO A 37 -2.77 -8.72 -5.90
N ARG A 38 -3.03 -7.42 -5.81
CA ARG A 38 -3.83 -6.81 -4.77
C ARG A 38 -5.32 -6.99 -5.02
N THR A 39 -5.76 -6.58 -6.20
CA THR A 39 -7.14 -6.78 -6.66
C THR A 39 -7.48 -8.26 -6.67
N THR A 40 -6.56 -9.15 -7.07
CA THR A 40 -6.76 -10.60 -6.97
C THR A 40 -7.09 -11.05 -5.55
N ARG A 41 -6.35 -10.60 -4.54
CA ARG A 41 -6.62 -10.96 -3.14
C ARG A 41 -7.97 -10.43 -2.66
N LEU A 42 -8.38 -9.25 -3.11
CA LEU A 42 -9.66 -8.65 -2.73
C LEU A 42 -10.84 -9.35 -3.40
N VAL A 43 -10.72 -9.74 -4.67
CA VAL A 43 -11.72 -10.55 -5.36
C VAL A 43 -11.83 -11.92 -4.68
N LEU A 44 -10.72 -12.61 -4.42
CA LEU A 44 -10.75 -13.90 -3.72
C LEU A 44 -11.30 -13.80 -2.29
N HIS A 45 -11.04 -12.70 -1.59
CA HIS A 45 -11.66 -12.44 -0.29
C HIS A 45 -13.17 -12.20 -0.42
N HIS A 46 -13.59 -11.45 -1.44
CA HIS A 46 -15.02 -11.21 -1.74
C HIS A 46 -15.75 -12.53 -2.09
N MET A 47 -15.07 -13.46 -2.76
CA MET A 47 -15.55 -14.82 -3.02
C MET A 47 -15.61 -15.73 -1.79
N GLY A 48 -15.01 -15.32 -0.66
CA GLY A 48 -14.86 -16.17 0.53
C GLY A 48 -13.73 -17.20 0.44
N VAL A 49 -12.91 -17.17 -0.61
CA VAL A 49 -11.74 -18.06 -0.77
C VAL A 49 -10.59 -17.66 0.16
N LEU A 50 -10.41 -16.35 0.40
CA LEU A 50 -9.42 -15.85 1.35
C LEU A 50 -10.12 -15.19 2.55
N ALA A 51 -9.53 -15.36 3.73
CA ALA A 51 -9.91 -14.64 4.93
C ALA A 51 -8.81 -13.68 5.36
N GLN A 52 -9.19 -12.58 6.04
CA GLN A 52 -8.23 -11.67 6.62
C GLN A 52 -7.67 -12.24 7.94
N GLU A 53 -6.38 -12.56 7.96
CA GLU A 53 -5.64 -12.98 9.15
C GLU A 53 -4.61 -11.90 9.53
N GLY A 54 -4.97 -11.08 10.52
CA GLY A 54 -4.18 -9.92 10.91
C GLY A 54 -4.06 -8.90 9.77
N GLN A 55 -2.86 -8.77 9.21
CA GLN A 55 -2.57 -7.83 8.12
C GLN A 55 -2.49 -8.50 6.74
N ARG A 56 -2.77 -9.81 6.64
CA ARG A 56 -2.62 -10.57 5.38
C ARG A 56 -3.92 -11.29 5.04
N TYR A 57 -4.20 -11.41 3.75
CA TYR A 57 -5.22 -12.33 3.26
C TYR A 57 -4.61 -13.71 3.12
N ARG A 58 -5.22 -14.70 3.78
CA ARG A 58 -4.75 -16.08 3.83
C ARG A 58 -5.87 -17.05 3.49
N LEU A 59 -5.50 -18.22 2.97
CA LEU A 59 -6.44 -19.32 2.77
C LEU A 59 -6.94 -19.81 4.15
N PRO A 60 -8.25 -19.88 4.41
CA PRO A 60 -8.81 -20.49 5.61
C PRO A 60 -8.34 -21.94 5.77
N ARG A 61 -8.20 -22.43 7.01
CA ARG A 61 -7.74 -23.81 7.27
C ARG A 61 -8.73 -24.84 6.76
N ASP A 62 -10.03 -24.58 6.89
CA ASP A 62 -11.09 -25.46 6.41
C ASP A 62 -10.96 -25.71 4.88
N LEU A 63 -10.68 -24.67 4.09
CA LEU A 63 -10.44 -24.82 2.64
C LEU A 63 -9.13 -25.56 2.32
N VAL A 64 -8.14 -25.52 3.20
CA VAL A 64 -6.92 -26.34 3.06
C VAL A 64 -7.24 -27.81 3.29
N GLU A 65 -8.03 -28.11 4.31
CA GLU A 65 -8.48 -29.46 4.64
C GLU A 65 -9.34 -30.06 3.51
N ASP A 66 -10.16 -29.24 2.86
CA ASP A 66 -10.94 -29.60 1.67
C ASP A 66 -10.10 -29.76 0.40
N GLY A 67 -8.78 -29.52 0.45
CA GLY A 67 -7.87 -29.69 -0.69
C GLY A 67 -7.96 -28.58 -1.74
N ILE A 68 -8.58 -27.44 -1.43
CA ILE A 68 -8.68 -26.27 -2.33
C ILE A 68 -7.32 -25.59 -2.52
N GLY A 69 -6.46 -25.66 -1.52
CA GLY A 69 -5.13 -25.07 -1.56
C GLY A 69 -4.24 -25.48 -0.40
N LEU A 70 -3.06 -24.89 -0.32
CA LEU A 70 -2.06 -25.16 0.71
C LEU A 70 -1.53 -23.84 1.25
N ARG A 71 -1.26 -23.85 2.56
CA ARG A 71 -0.63 -22.74 3.27
C ARG A 71 0.83 -23.07 3.55
N HIS A 72 1.72 -22.21 3.10
CA HIS A 72 3.11 -22.24 3.54
C HIS A 72 3.30 -21.20 4.65
N ASP A 73 3.09 -21.60 5.90
CA ASP A 73 3.21 -20.69 7.05
C ASP A 73 4.66 -20.36 7.40
N ARG A 74 5.61 -21.27 7.14
CA ARG A 74 7.04 -21.09 7.46
C ARG A 74 7.94 -21.56 6.30
N PRO A 75 7.84 -20.94 5.12
CA PRO A 75 8.69 -21.31 4.00
C PRO A 75 10.15 -20.91 4.25
N LYS A 76 11.09 -21.56 3.56
CA LYS A 76 12.52 -21.24 3.63
C LYS A 76 12.84 -19.77 3.29
N SER A 77 12.00 -19.14 2.47
CA SER A 77 12.11 -17.71 2.14
C SER A 77 11.80 -16.77 3.31
N GLY A 78 11.26 -17.29 4.43
CA GLY A 78 10.85 -16.50 5.60
C GLY A 78 9.54 -15.72 5.41
N HIS A 79 8.87 -15.87 4.27
CA HIS A 79 7.65 -15.11 3.96
C HIS A 79 6.48 -16.03 3.67
N PRO A 80 5.48 -16.09 4.57
CA PRO A 80 4.30 -16.92 4.36
C PRO A 80 3.59 -16.61 3.04
N PHE A 81 3.22 -17.65 2.31
CA PHE A 81 2.45 -17.56 1.07
C PHE A 81 1.51 -18.75 0.95
N ASP A 82 0.47 -18.59 0.13
CA ASP A 82 -0.54 -19.62 -0.12
C ASP A 82 -0.57 -19.95 -1.60
N VAL A 83 -0.88 -21.21 -1.90
CA VAL A 83 -1.00 -21.77 -3.24
C VAL A 83 -2.36 -22.43 -3.40
N ILE A 84 -2.89 -22.42 -4.62
CA ILE A 84 -4.20 -22.96 -4.96
C ILE A 84 -4.01 -24.25 -5.75
N SER A 85 -4.71 -25.30 -5.35
CA SER A 85 -4.67 -26.61 -6.01
C SER A 85 -5.37 -26.55 -7.38
N PRO A 86 -5.15 -27.53 -8.27
CA PRO A 86 -5.90 -27.61 -9.53
C PRO A 86 -7.42 -27.63 -9.33
N VAL A 87 -7.89 -28.28 -8.26
CA VAL A 87 -9.32 -28.31 -7.90
C VAL A 87 -9.80 -26.92 -7.51
N GLY A 88 -9.05 -26.20 -6.67
CA GLY A 88 -9.37 -24.83 -6.29
C GLY A 88 -9.33 -23.87 -7.48
N GLN A 89 -8.39 -24.04 -8.41
CA GLN A 89 -8.30 -23.24 -9.63
C GLN A 89 -9.56 -23.41 -10.50
N ASN A 90 -10.02 -24.64 -10.69
CA ASN A 90 -11.24 -24.92 -11.45
C ASN A 90 -12.47 -24.28 -10.79
N LEU A 91 -12.62 -24.44 -9.48
CA LEU A 91 -13.73 -23.82 -8.74
C LEU A 91 -13.71 -22.30 -8.86
N ILE A 92 -12.55 -21.67 -8.65
CA ILE A 92 -12.40 -20.21 -8.81
C ILE A 92 -12.75 -19.79 -10.24
N ALA A 93 -12.29 -20.52 -11.24
CA ALA A 93 -12.53 -20.19 -12.64
C ALA A 93 -14.03 -20.17 -12.99
N THR A 94 -14.85 -21.01 -12.38
CA THR A 94 -16.31 -21.05 -12.66
C THR A 94 -17.03 -19.77 -12.26
N VAL A 95 -16.59 -19.11 -11.18
CA VAL A 95 -17.29 -17.96 -10.59
C VAL A 95 -16.49 -16.66 -10.69
N TRP A 96 -15.27 -16.69 -11.23
CA TRP A 96 -14.35 -15.56 -11.26
C TRP A 96 -14.95 -14.32 -11.94
N ALA A 97 -15.51 -14.49 -13.14
CA ALA A 97 -16.00 -13.37 -13.94
C ALA A 97 -17.13 -12.61 -13.22
N GLU A 98 -18.07 -13.34 -12.61
CA GLU A 98 -19.16 -12.77 -11.83
C GLU A 98 -18.64 -12.07 -10.56
N ALA A 99 -17.78 -12.75 -9.79
CA ALA A 99 -17.25 -12.20 -8.55
C ALA A 99 -16.38 -10.95 -8.77
N ALA A 100 -15.59 -10.93 -9.85
CA ALA A 100 -14.78 -9.77 -10.21
C ALA A 100 -15.65 -8.58 -10.64
N ALA A 101 -16.72 -8.82 -11.39
CA ALA A 101 -17.67 -7.78 -11.79
C ALA A 101 -18.45 -7.24 -10.58
N ASP A 102 -18.95 -8.10 -9.71
CA ASP A 102 -19.66 -7.68 -8.49
C ASP A 102 -18.75 -6.89 -7.55
N TYR A 103 -17.50 -7.34 -7.37
CA TYR A 103 -16.49 -6.58 -6.62
C TYR A 103 -16.24 -5.20 -7.25
N ALA A 104 -16.12 -5.11 -8.57
CA ALA A 104 -15.93 -3.84 -9.27
C ALA A 104 -17.11 -2.88 -8.99
N VAL A 105 -18.35 -3.34 -9.17
CA VAL A 105 -19.57 -2.56 -8.88
C VAL A 105 -19.61 -2.12 -7.42
N LYS A 106 -19.34 -3.03 -6.47
CA LYS A 106 -19.29 -2.72 -5.04
C LYS A 106 -18.24 -1.67 -4.71
N SER A 107 -17.08 -1.73 -5.37
CA SER A 107 -16.02 -0.73 -5.20
C SER A 107 -16.39 0.63 -5.81
N GLN A 108 -17.21 0.65 -6.85
CA GLN A 108 -17.69 1.87 -7.52
C GLN A 108 -18.82 2.58 -6.78
N ARG A 109 -19.61 1.89 -5.95
CA ARG A 109 -20.70 2.50 -5.15
C ARG A 109 -20.23 3.63 -4.24
N VAL A 110 -18.93 3.76 -4.00
CA VAL A 110 -18.36 4.90 -3.27
C VAL A 110 -18.00 5.99 -4.29
N GLU A 111 -18.78 7.07 -4.29
CA GLU A 111 -18.84 8.18 -5.27
C GLU A 111 -17.48 8.80 -5.67
N HIS A 112 -16.41 8.60 -4.89
CA HIS A 112 -15.07 9.12 -5.20
C HIS A 112 -14.02 8.06 -5.51
N VAL A 113 -14.30 6.76 -5.30
CA VAL A 113 -13.29 5.71 -5.44
C VAL A 113 -12.79 5.58 -6.87
N GLN A 114 -13.71 5.54 -7.84
CA GLN A 114 -13.32 5.39 -9.26
C GLN A 114 -12.56 6.62 -9.75
N MET A 115 -13.06 7.83 -9.46
CA MET A 115 -12.40 9.08 -9.81
C MET A 115 -10.96 9.15 -9.26
N ILE A 116 -10.74 8.73 -8.01
CA ILE A 116 -9.39 8.68 -7.42
C ILE A 116 -8.50 7.67 -8.14
N ARG A 117 -9.04 6.47 -8.46
CA ARG A 117 -8.29 5.42 -9.16
C ARG A 117 -7.88 5.86 -10.55
N ASP A 118 -8.80 6.45 -11.31
CA ASP A 118 -8.54 6.94 -12.67
C ASP A 118 -7.48 8.05 -12.65
N ALA A 119 -7.65 9.03 -11.75
CA ALA A 119 -6.68 10.12 -11.60
C ALA A 119 -5.29 9.61 -11.18
N LEU A 120 -5.23 8.62 -10.27
CA LEU A 120 -3.97 8.02 -9.83
C LEU A 120 -3.33 7.17 -10.93
N ALA A 121 -4.11 6.45 -11.74
CA ALA A 121 -3.62 5.66 -12.86
C ALA A 121 -3.00 6.59 -13.92
N LEU A 122 -3.70 7.64 -14.33
CA LEU A 122 -3.17 8.67 -15.23
C LEU A 122 -1.89 9.30 -14.69
N PHE A 123 -1.85 9.61 -13.39
CA PHE A 123 -0.63 10.15 -12.79
C PHE A 123 0.54 9.16 -12.81
N LYS A 124 0.29 7.87 -12.58
CA LYS A 124 1.33 6.82 -12.64
C LYS A 124 1.91 6.67 -14.05
N GLU A 125 1.09 6.79 -15.10
CA GLU A 125 1.55 6.73 -16.49
C GLU A 125 2.53 7.87 -16.83
N THR A 126 2.33 9.06 -16.25
CA THR A 126 3.24 10.21 -16.49
C THR A 126 4.59 10.10 -15.77
N ARG A 127 4.76 9.13 -14.87
CA ARG A 127 5.96 9.04 -14.02
C ARG A 127 6.97 8.01 -14.54
N LEU A 128 8.25 8.41 -14.46
CA LEU A 128 9.38 7.50 -14.69
C LEU A 128 9.62 6.52 -13.53
N THR A 129 9.14 6.85 -12.32
CA THR A 129 9.38 6.07 -11.09
C THR A 129 8.06 5.62 -10.49
N PRO A 130 7.93 4.32 -10.15
CA PRO A 130 6.72 3.80 -9.52
C PRO A 130 6.56 4.42 -8.13
N LEU A 131 5.31 4.67 -7.74
CA LEU A 131 4.98 5.22 -6.42
C LEU A 131 4.91 4.09 -5.37
N ASP A 132 5.50 4.35 -4.20
CA ASP A 132 5.20 3.55 -3.01
C ASP A 132 3.79 3.88 -2.48
N THR A 133 3.18 2.98 -1.70
CA THR A 133 1.81 3.16 -1.16
C THR A 133 1.65 4.44 -0.34
N ARG A 134 2.72 4.89 0.33
CA ARG A 134 2.71 6.13 1.12
C ARG A 134 2.69 7.36 0.21
N GLN A 135 3.44 7.34 -0.88
CA GLN A 135 3.47 8.40 -1.89
C GLN A 135 2.13 8.48 -2.63
N GLU A 136 1.53 7.34 -2.97
CA GLU A 136 0.15 7.29 -3.49
C GLU A 136 -0.83 7.96 -2.51
N THR A 137 -0.76 7.59 -1.22
CA THR A 137 -1.58 8.19 -0.17
C THR A 137 -1.41 9.72 -0.11
N TYR A 138 -0.16 10.20 -0.18
CA TYR A 138 0.11 11.64 -0.11
C TYR A 138 -0.40 12.37 -1.34
N TRP A 139 -0.16 11.82 -2.53
CA TRP A 139 -0.62 12.40 -3.78
C TRP A 139 -2.15 12.52 -3.81
N VAL A 140 -2.88 11.46 -3.41
CA VAL A 140 -4.35 11.51 -3.37
C VAL A 140 -4.83 12.58 -2.40
N LEU A 141 -4.21 12.73 -1.22
CA LEU A 141 -4.57 13.77 -0.26
C LEU A 141 -4.16 15.19 -0.68
N ASP A 142 -3.22 15.34 -1.61
CA ASP A 142 -2.87 16.63 -2.22
C ASP A 142 -3.86 16.99 -3.33
N HIS A 143 -4.35 16.00 -4.10
CA HIS A 143 -5.25 16.21 -5.24
C HIS A 143 -6.74 16.28 -4.85
N PHE A 144 -7.16 15.51 -3.84
CA PHE A 144 -8.53 15.43 -3.34
C PHE A 144 -8.58 15.88 -1.87
N PRO A 145 -8.67 17.19 -1.60
CA PRO A 145 -8.75 17.70 -0.23
C PRO A 145 -10.06 17.24 0.44
N ASN A 146 -10.01 17.03 1.77
CA ASN A 146 -11.17 16.63 2.60
C ASN A 146 -11.71 15.23 2.34
N LEU A 147 -10.92 14.34 1.72
CA LEU A 147 -11.32 12.96 1.53
C LEU A 147 -11.37 12.17 2.85
N GLN A 148 -12.44 11.38 3.03
CA GLN A 148 -12.53 10.46 4.17
C GLN A 148 -11.48 9.34 4.06
N HIS A 149 -10.88 8.96 5.21
CA HIS A 149 -9.85 7.91 5.25
C HIS A 149 -10.37 6.56 4.74
N GLN A 150 -11.66 6.27 4.94
CA GLN A 150 -12.27 5.03 4.46
C GLN A 150 -12.31 5.00 2.92
N THR A 151 -12.76 6.08 2.29
CA THR A 151 -12.78 6.23 0.82
C THR A 151 -11.38 6.12 0.23
N LEU A 152 -10.40 6.78 0.86
CA LEU A 152 -9.00 6.69 0.49
C LEU A 152 -8.47 5.26 0.58
N ALA A 153 -8.83 4.55 1.65
CA ALA A 153 -8.43 3.18 1.88
C ALA A 153 -9.03 2.23 0.83
N THR A 154 -10.31 2.39 0.49
CA THR A 154 -10.97 1.64 -0.57
C THR A 154 -10.38 1.94 -1.95
N ALA A 155 -10.13 3.22 -2.27
CA ALA A 155 -9.57 3.63 -3.55
C ALA A 155 -8.17 3.05 -3.75
N LEU A 156 -7.33 3.18 -2.73
CA LEU A 156 -5.98 2.64 -2.71
C LEU A 156 -5.94 1.17 -2.32
N GLU A 157 -7.05 0.47 -2.12
CA GLU A 157 -7.12 -0.96 -1.73
C GLU A 157 -6.32 -1.33 -0.46
N VAL A 158 -6.05 -0.38 0.45
CA VAL A 158 -5.24 -0.53 1.70
C VAL A 158 -6.16 -0.67 2.92
N SER A 159 -5.61 -1.06 4.07
CA SER A 159 -6.34 -0.96 5.34
C SER A 159 -6.52 0.52 5.77
N PRO A 160 -7.67 0.89 6.37
CA PRO A 160 -7.89 2.25 6.90
C PRO A 160 -6.88 2.67 7.98
N ALA A 161 -6.38 1.70 8.76
CA ALA A 161 -5.35 1.94 9.76
C ALA A 161 -4.02 2.38 9.13
N LEU A 162 -3.65 1.79 7.98
CA LEU A 162 -2.44 2.15 7.25
C LEU A 162 -2.52 3.58 6.71
N VAL A 163 -3.67 3.95 6.13
CA VAL A 163 -3.94 5.33 5.69
C VAL A 163 -3.82 6.31 6.85
N SER A 164 -4.48 6.01 7.97
CA SER A 164 -4.44 6.87 9.17
C SER A 164 -3.01 7.08 9.69
N ARG A 165 -2.18 6.04 9.67
CA ARG A 165 -0.75 6.12 10.01
C ARG A 165 -0.01 7.07 9.08
N TYR A 166 -0.20 6.96 7.77
CA TYR A 166 0.46 7.83 6.79
C TYR A 166 -0.02 9.28 6.88
N VAL A 167 -1.32 9.52 7.09
CA VAL A 167 -1.87 10.86 7.33
C VAL A 167 -1.19 11.52 8.54
N LYS A 168 -1.05 10.79 9.65
CA LYS A 168 -0.34 11.28 10.85
C LYS A 168 1.14 11.57 10.60
N GLN A 169 1.82 10.73 9.82
CA GLN A 169 3.22 10.99 9.43
C GLN A 169 3.34 12.26 8.57
N ARG A 170 2.39 12.49 7.66
CA ARG A 170 2.35 13.69 6.81
C ARG A 170 2.09 14.95 7.62
N SER A 171 1.13 14.94 8.54
CA SER A 171 0.86 16.10 9.40
C SER A 171 2.08 16.46 10.23
N ALA A 172 2.68 15.47 10.93
CA ALA A 172 3.89 15.68 11.72
C ALA A 172 5.05 16.29 10.90
N LYS A 173 5.25 15.83 9.65
CA LYS A 173 6.25 16.41 8.75
C LYS A 173 5.91 17.85 8.36
N ARG A 174 4.65 18.16 8.05
CA ARG A 174 4.21 19.52 7.73
C ARG A 174 4.37 20.46 8.92
N ASP A 175 4.03 19.99 10.12
CA ASP A 175 4.15 20.76 11.35
C ASP A 175 5.63 21.02 11.69
N ALA A 176 6.50 20.01 11.54
CA ALA A 176 7.94 20.19 11.70
C ALA A 176 8.53 21.19 10.69
N LEU A 177 8.06 21.19 9.44
CA LEU A 177 8.49 22.15 8.43
C LEU A 177 7.98 23.57 8.73
N ARG A 178 6.73 23.72 9.15
CA ARG A 178 6.17 25.00 9.61
C ARG A 178 6.95 25.53 10.81
N TRP A 179 7.20 24.69 11.81
CA TRP A 179 8.00 25.02 12.97
C TRP A 179 9.41 25.48 12.60
N ARG A 180 10.08 24.82 11.64
CA ARG A 180 11.40 25.25 11.15
C ARG A 180 11.37 26.59 10.41
N ARG A 181 10.32 26.85 9.63
CA ARG A 181 10.15 28.10 8.88
C ARG A 181 9.86 29.26 9.82
N ASP A 182 9.01 29.03 10.82
CA ASP A 182 8.49 30.07 11.71
C ASP A 182 9.42 30.30 12.93
N LYS A 183 10.48 29.49 13.08
CA LYS A 183 11.55 29.73 14.07
C LYS A 183 12.27 31.05 13.75
N PRO A 184 12.35 32.00 14.69
CA PRO A 184 13.17 33.19 14.49
C PRO A 184 14.63 32.79 14.33
N VAL A 185 15.34 33.43 13.39
CA VAL A 185 16.76 33.17 13.04
C VAL A 185 17.67 33.07 14.28
N ARG A 186 17.32 33.79 15.35
CA ARG A 186 17.99 33.80 16.66
C ARG A 186 18.11 32.42 17.33
N TRP A 187 17.20 31.48 17.06
CA TRP A 187 17.27 30.10 17.58
C TRP A 187 18.26 29.22 16.79
N MET A 188 18.38 29.43 15.48
CA MET A 188 19.37 28.71 14.66
C MET A 188 20.80 29.11 15.04
N SER A 189 21.01 30.37 15.45
CA SER A 189 22.32 30.85 15.92
C SER A 189 22.78 30.21 17.24
N ARG A 190 21.88 29.78 18.14
CA ARG A 190 22.26 29.04 19.36
C ARG A 190 22.58 27.58 19.05
N GLU A 191 21.75 26.91 18.28
CA GLU A 191 21.94 25.48 17.95
C GLU A 191 23.22 25.25 17.10
N ILE A 192 23.57 26.19 16.22
CA ILE A 192 24.85 26.17 15.48
C ILE A 192 26.02 26.49 16.43
N LYS A 193 25.87 27.47 17.34
CA LYS A 193 26.93 27.77 18.33
C LYS A 193 27.18 26.59 19.27
N ASP A 194 26.13 25.93 19.75
CA ASP A 194 26.24 24.79 20.66
C ASP A 194 26.85 23.57 19.94
N LYS A 195 26.49 23.33 18.66
CA LYS A 195 27.15 22.29 17.87
C LYS A 195 28.61 22.61 17.58
N ILE A 196 28.97 23.85 17.27
CA ILE A 196 30.36 24.28 17.08
C ILE A 196 31.15 24.17 18.39
N LEU A 197 30.55 24.53 19.53
CA LEU A 197 31.16 24.43 20.85
C LEU A 197 31.39 22.97 21.25
N MET A 198 30.45 22.08 20.95
CA MET A 198 30.56 20.65 21.22
C MET A 198 31.49 19.91 20.24
N SER A 199 31.59 20.34 18.99
CA SER A 199 32.55 19.78 18.02
C SER A 199 33.97 20.35 18.18
N GLY A 200 34.11 21.54 18.77
CA GLY A 200 35.40 22.20 19.02
C GLY A 200 36.13 21.74 20.29
N LEU A 201 35.44 21.00 21.17
CA LEU A 201 36.03 20.37 22.37
C LEU A 201 36.55 18.94 22.10
N GLY A 202 36.54 18.48 20.85
CA GLY A 202 37.22 17.26 20.40
C GLY A 202 38.74 17.43 20.26
N GLY A 203 39.38 18.22 21.12
CA GLY A 203 40.82 18.23 21.28
C GLY A 203 41.24 16.95 22.00
N ASN A 204 42.11 16.17 21.36
CA ASN A 204 42.81 15.00 21.89
C ASN A 204 43.02 15.06 23.41
N ALA A 205 42.23 14.30 24.16
CA ALA A 205 42.61 13.91 25.52
C ALA A 205 43.63 12.77 25.39
N PRO A 206 44.87 12.93 25.88
CA PRO A 206 45.79 11.81 26.00
C PRO A 206 45.24 10.81 27.02
N TYR A 207 45.40 9.53 26.70
CA TYR A 207 45.14 8.42 27.60
C TYR A 207 46.08 8.51 28.81
N GLU A 208 45.64 9.11 29.91
CA GLU A 208 46.32 8.93 31.20
C GLU A 208 45.83 7.65 31.85
N THR A 209 46.64 6.61 31.66
CA THR A 209 46.72 5.42 32.51
C THR A 209 46.88 5.86 33.96
N THR A 210 45.81 5.83 34.76
CA THR A 210 45.89 5.95 36.21
C THR A 210 45.26 4.72 36.86
N CYS A 211 46.09 4.10 37.68
CA CYS A 211 45.90 2.88 38.43
C CYS A 211 44.80 3.05 39.48
N MET A 212 43.82 2.14 39.51
CA MET A 212 42.91 1.95 40.65
C MET A 212 43.13 0.54 41.19
N SER A 213 43.52 0.50 42.47
CA SER A 213 43.75 -0.67 43.31
C SER A 213 42.42 -1.34 43.74
N PRO A 214 42.47 -2.59 44.26
CA PRO A 214 41.37 -3.54 44.21
C PRO A 214 40.45 -3.47 45.43
N GLY A 215 39.15 -3.63 45.20
CA GLY A 215 38.19 -3.86 46.28
C GLY A 215 36.74 -3.76 45.78
N GLU A 216 36.00 -4.85 45.98
CA GLU A 216 34.54 -4.94 45.95
C GLU A 216 33.85 -5.12 44.58
N ARG A 217 33.59 -6.41 44.29
CA ARG A 217 32.50 -6.86 43.42
C ARG A 217 31.17 -6.67 44.15
N PRO A 218 30.06 -6.56 43.40
CA PRO A 218 29.14 -7.71 43.40
C PRO A 218 28.82 -8.22 41.99
N ASN A 219 28.58 -9.53 41.95
CA ASN A 219 28.05 -10.30 40.83
C ASN A 219 26.78 -9.66 40.24
N ASP A 220 26.64 -9.71 38.91
CA ASP A 220 25.64 -10.58 38.28
C ASP A 220 25.74 -10.57 36.74
N GLY A 221 25.59 -11.76 36.15
CA GLY A 221 24.96 -11.93 34.84
C GLY A 221 25.86 -11.92 33.59
N TYR A 222 26.49 -13.06 33.32
CA TYR A 222 26.99 -13.43 31.99
C TYR A 222 25.89 -13.39 30.92
N ILE A 223 26.11 -12.71 29.77
CA ILE A 223 25.80 -13.24 28.43
C ILE A 223 26.87 -12.75 27.42
N THR A 224 27.36 -13.74 26.68
CA THR A 224 28.43 -13.86 25.67
C THR A 224 28.60 -12.78 24.60
N GLU A 225 29.87 -12.45 24.36
CA GLU A 225 30.41 -11.73 23.19
C GLU A 225 30.35 -12.58 21.91
N GLY A 226 29.85 -11.98 20.82
CA GLY A 226 30.05 -12.46 19.46
C GLY A 226 30.99 -11.50 18.73
N LEU A 227 32.12 -12.05 18.27
CA LEU A 227 33.20 -11.36 17.56
C LEU A 227 32.69 -10.66 16.27
N TYR A 228 32.97 -9.37 16.15
CA TYR A 228 32.84 -8.59 14.92
C TYR A 228 34.22 -8.45 14.28
N THR A 229 34.41 -8.97 13.06
CA THR A 229 35.62 -8.75 12.25
C THR A 229 35.39 -7.61 11.26
N PRO A 230 36.27 -6.59 11.20
CA PRO A 230 36.17 -5.49 10.25
C PRO A 230 37.11 -5.75 9.06
N GLU A 231 36.64 -6.48 8.05
CA GLU A 231 37.30 -6.53 6.74
C GLU A 231 36.24 -6.44 5.65
N ASN A 232 35.93 -5.21 5.23
CA ASN A 232 35.57 -4.80 3.87
C ASN A 232 34.99 -3.38 3.85
N ASP A 233 35.84 -2.38 4.13
CA ASP A 233 35.58 -0.99 3.76
C ASP A 233 36.33 -0.68 2.46
N GLN A 234 35.65 -0.85 1.33
CA GLN A 234 36.01 -0.21 0.07
C GLN A 234 35.06 0.98 -0.14
N PRO A 235 35.57 2.21 -0.36
CA PRO A 235 34.72 3.38 -0.51
C PRO A 235 33.92 3.31 -1.81
N TYR A 236 32.60 3.49 -1.68
CA TYR A 236 31.66 3.57 -2.79
C TYR A 236 32.03 4.73 -3.74
N GLN A 237 32.54 4.40 -4.93
CA GLN A 237 32.74 5.38 -6.00
C GLN A 237 31.40 5.70 -6.67
N LYS A 238 31.02 6.98 -6.61
CA LYS A 238 29.83 7.54 -7.27
C LYS A 238 30.05 7.52 -8.79
N PRO A 239 29.16 6.94 -9.61
CA PRO A 239 29.30 7.08 -11.06
C PRO A 239 28.97 8.51 -11.49
N ASN A 240 29.94 9.14 -12.16
CA ASN A 240 29.76 10.39 -12.90
C ASN A 240 28.69 10.20 -13.99
N LYS A 241 27.56 10.90 -13.87
CA LYS A 241 26.61 11.08 -14.98
C LYS A 241 26.84 12.44 -15.64
N PRO A 242 26.80 12.54 -16.97
CA PRO A 242 26.93 13.80 -17.68
C PRO A 242 25.72 14.71 -17.42
N GLY A 243 25.98 16.02 -17.40
CA GLY A 243 25.05 17.06 -16.98
C GLY A 243 23.80 17.16 -17.86
N PHE A 244 22.65 17.26 -17.20
CA PHE A 244 21.42 17.75 -17.80
C PHE A 244 21.40 19.28 -17.74
N SER A 245 21.14 19.92 -18.88
CA SER A 245 21.02 21.37 -19.03
C SER A 245 19.72 21.88 -18.42
N VAL A 246 19.79 23.06 -17.78
CA VAL A 246 18.65 23.80 -17.21
C VAL A 246 17.58 24.16 -18.27
N VAL A 247 17.92 24.08 -19.56
CA VAL A 247 17.03 24.44 -20.67
C VAL A 247 16.00 23.33 -21.00
N ASP A 248 16.25 22.08 -20.59
CA ASP A 248 15.34 20.95 -20.89
C ASP A 248 14.17 20.80 -19.90
N LEU A 249 14.18 21.55 -18.80
CA LEU A 249 13.16 21.51 -17.73
C LEU A 249 11.94 22.42 -17.99
N LEU A 250 11.93 23.19 -19.08
CA LEU A 250 10.88 24.17 -19.39
C LEU A 250 9.97 23.80 -20.59
N ARG A 251 10.08 22.59 -21.14
CA ARG A 251 9.26 22.15 -22.30
C ARG A 251 8.07 21.23 -22.00
N TYR A 252 7.80 20.89 -20.74
CA TYR A 252 6.64 20.08 -20.36
C TYR A 252 5.87 20.72 -19.21
N ALA A 253 5.03 21.71 -19.53
CA ALA A 253 3.96 22.18 -18.68
C ALA A 253 2.65 22.15 -19.49
N PRO A 254 1.67 21.27 -19.16
CA PRO A 254 0.31 21.50 -19.60
C PRO A 254 -0.30 22.54 -18.66
N THR A 255 -0.64 23.68 -19.25
CA THR A 255 -1.51 24.72 -18.73
C THR A 255 -2.89 24.15 -18.36
N LEU A 256 -3.22 24.07 -17.07
CA LEU A 256 -4.61 23.99 -16.63
C LEU A 256 -4.86 24.84 -15.37
N TYR A 257 -5.56 25.95 -15.62
CA TYR A 257 -6.57 26.63 -14.82
C TYR A 257 -6.37 26.80 -13.30
N ARG A 258 -6.06 28.04 -12.94
CA ARG A 258 -6.27 28.63 -11.63
C ARG A 258 -7.47 29.59 -11.76
N MET A 259 -8.63 29.24 -11.21
CA MET A 259 -9.70 30.22 -10.95
C MET A 259 -10.06 30.21 -9.47
N SER A 260 -9.86 31.36 -8.84
CA SER A 260 -10.26 31.67 -7.47
C SER A 260 -11.76 31.97 -7.38
N PRO A 261 -12.41 31.72 -6.23
CA PRO A 261 -13.82 32.04 -6.03
C PRO A 261 -13.97 33.51 -5.63
N THR A 262 -14.80 34.26 -6.35
CA THR A 262 -15.35 35.53 -5.83
C THR A 262 -16.80 35.69 -6.27
N GLN A 263 -17.58 36.12 -5.29
CA GLN A 263 -19.03 36.30 -5.28
C GLN A 263 -19.57 37.06 -6.50
N ARG A 264 -20.68 36.57 -7.07
CA ARG A 264 -21.72 37.43 -7.63
C ARG A 264 -23.09 36.84 -7.34
N HIS A 265 -23.92 37.65 -6.68
CA HIS A 265 -25.36 37.50 -6.61
C HIS A 265 -25.94 37.32 -8.02
N VAL A 266 -26.72 36.27 -8.23
CA VAL A 266 -27.65 36.18 -9.36
C VAL A 266 -29.05 36.12 -8.78
N ARG A 267 -29.82 37.16 -9.10
CA ARG A 267 -31.26 37.27 -8.85
C ARG A 267 -31.99 36.18 -9.62
N VAL A 268 -32.81 35.40 -8.92
CA VAL A 268 -33.79 34.49 -9.51
C VAL A 268 -34.90 35.35 -10.12
N TRP A 269 -35.06 35.31 -11.44
CA TRP A 269 -36.28 35.75 -12.11
C TRP A 269 -37.19 34.53 -12.28
N GLN A 270 -38.33 34.56 -11.60
CA GLN A 270 -39.46 33.70 -11.92
C GLN A 270 -40.01 34.11 -13.30
N VAL A 271 -40.11 33.16 -14.21
CA VAL A 271 -40.92 33.30 -15.42
C VAL A 271 -42.12 32.39 -15.25
N HIS A 272 -43.26 33.00 -14.93
CA HIS A 272 -44.59 32.46 -15.18
C HIS A 272 -44.82 32.41 -16.69
N LYS A 273 -45.34 31.28 -17.20
CA LYS A 273 -46.24 31.30 -18.35
C LYS A 273 -47.37 30.26 -18.18
N PRO A 274 -48.55 30.55 -18.75
CA PRO A 274 -49.83 30.04 -18.29
C PRO A 274 -50.39 28.90 -19.16
N ASP A 275 -51.42 28.26 -18.62
CA ASP A 275 -52.59 27.66 -19.25
C ASP A 275 -52.45 27.06 -20.64
N GLN A 276 -52.62 25.74 -20.73
CA GLN A 276 -53.57 25.18 -21.70
C GLN A 276 -54.35 24.01 -21.08
N ASP A 277 -55.66 24.15 -21.27
CA ASP A 277 -56.76 23.36 -20.76
C ASP A 277 -56.89 21.96 -21.37
N VAL A 278 -57.50 21.12 -20.53
CA VAL A 278 -58.32 19.92 -20.77
C VAL A 278 -58.69 19.54 -22.20
N ASP A 279 -58.56 18.24 -22.49
CA ASP A 279 -59.72 17.44 -22.90
C ASP A 279 -59.66 16.04 -22.27
N ALA A 280 -60.77 15.71 -21.61
CA ALA A 280 -61.05 14.44 -21.00
C ALA A 280 -61.62 13.47 -22.05
N VAL A 281 -61.13 12.24 -22.07
CA VAL A 281 -61.93 11.09 -22.53
C VAL A 281 -61.93 10.04 -21.44
N VAL A 282 -63.11 9.95 -20.84
CA VAL A 282 -63.64 8.85 -20.04
C VAL A 282 -63.80 7.63 -20.94
N GLU A 283 -63.34 6.45 -20.53
CA GLU A 283 -64.19 5.28 -20.55
C GLU A 283 -63.73 4.19 -19.58
N ALA A 284 -64.70 3.72 -18.82
CA ALA A 284 -64.63 2.71 -17.79
C ALA A 284 -64.77 1.31 -18.39
N GLY A 285 -64.12 0.32 -17.78
CA GLY A 285 -64.25 -1.08 -18.13
C GLY A 285 -63.97 -1.99 -16.95
N SER A 286 -64.95 -2.08 -16.06
CA SER A 286 -65.07 -3.06 -14.98
C SER A 286 -65.33 -4.46 -15.56
N ASN A 287 -64.56 -5.48 -15.16
CA ASN A 287 -65.06 -6.63 -14.38
C ASN A 287 -64.04 -7.79 -14.31
N ARG A 288 -63.83 -8.26 -13.08
CA ARG A 288 -63.45 -9.63 -12.69
C ARG A 288 -64.66 -10.58 -12.87
N PRO A 289 -64.56 -11.92 -12.72
CA PRO A 289 -63.46 -12.72 -12.14
C PRO A 289 -62.80 -13.72 -13.08
#